data_AF-A0A388MB58-F1
#
_entry.id   AF-A0A388MB58-F1
#
_cell.length_a   1.000
_cell.length_b   1.000
_cell.length_c   1.000
_cell.angle_alpha   90.00
_cell.angle_beta   90.00
_cell.angle_gamma   90.00
#
_symmetry.space_group_name_H-M   'P 1'
#
loop_
_entity.id
_entity.type
_entity.pdbx_description
1 polymer ?
#
loop_
_entity_poly.entity_id
_entity_poly.type
_entity_poly.pdbx_seq_one_letter_code
_entity_poly.pdbx_strand_id
1 'polypeptide(L)'
;MRVFTLQIDLDAQSTFASLSASSYWIAPWDDYLRTQLTLRLLSKDSVRGWFEDSTNGHGAYLKIQEVKRVAATSVLEWRQILIRLREIYGLVVRAGGASISLVGDNATISSASESVKMFAESLPQPAAPEQRQTWTELCAPVNESASMPLLVYSNSRSRNVYKGGWQASGSVYVINEVQTAWINTIVRSQRHAYGGGTDFYASTGLVAHVSWADPRIRASLRAFDESAQYLTNLTENSENITRIVAATLGKRMEPLTPYEEGFKRFKDFLFNVTASDYQELYNEVKSTSLLDFQAYGAALAKSSGFTVIAVPPFIRDDEASAEPSLNFTKLETPYRFRYDGR
;
A
#
# COMPACT_ATOMS: atom_id res chain seq x y z
N MET A 1 11.73 24.47 -18.01
CA MET A 1 12.72 23.56 -17.37
C MET A 1 12.84 22.33 -18.26
N ARG A 2 13.96 22.17 -18.99
CA ARG A 2 14.20 21.00 -19.86
C ARG A 2 14.77 19.89 -18.99
N VAL A 3 14.07 18.76 -18.89
CA VAL A 3 14.57 17.57 -18.19
C VAL A 3 15.26 16.70 -19.23
N PHE A 4 16.56 16.50 -19.04
CA PHE A 4 17.37 15.60 -19.84
C PHE A 4 17.44 14.24 -19.14
N THR A 5 17.02 13.18 -19.84
CA THR A 5 17.25 11.80 -19.40
C THR A 5 18.56 11.36 -20.03
N LEU A 6 19.62 11.28 -19.23
CA LEU A 6 20.93 10.80 -19.66
C LEU A 6 21.01 9.30 -19.33
N GLN A 7 21.08 8.46 -20.36
CA GLN A 7 21.34 7.03 -20.24
C GLN A 7 22.76 6.82 -20.74
N ILE A 8 23.71 6.51 -19.84
CA ILE A 8 25.11 6.27 -20.18
C ILE A 8 25.43 4.80 -19.90
N ASP A 9 26.06 4.17 -20.89
CA ASP A 9 26.56 2.81 -20.87
C ASP A 9 28.10 2.83 -20.83
N LEU A 10 28.66 1.82 -20.16
CA LEU A 10 30.05 1.37 -20.11
C LEU A 10 31.09 2.02 -19.14
N ASP A 11 31.62 1.08 -18.36
CA ASP A 11 33.02 0.72 -18.07
C ASP A 11 34.01 1.64 -17.32
N ALA A 12 34.40 1.06 -16.17
CA ALA A 12 35.72 1.03 -15.54
C ALA A 12 36.04 2.01 -14.38
N GLN A 13 35.93 1.42 -13.17
CA GLN A 13 36.85 1.44 -12.02
C GLN A 13 36.72 2.51 -10.89
N SER A 14 36.12 2.02 -9.79
CA SER A 14 36.47 2.23 -8.35
C SER A 14 36.13 3.59 -7.72
N THR A 15 35.62 3.76 -6.48
CA THR A 15 35.38 2.91 -5.29
C THR A 15 34.38 3.63 -4.34
N PHE A 16 33.65 2.85 -3.54
CA PHE A 16 32.46 3.12 -2.68
C PHE A 16 32.50 4.17 -1.54
N ALA A 17 31.32 4.74 -1.17
CA ALA A 17 30.84 4.92 0.23
C ALA A 17 29.34 5.32 0.43
N SER A 18 28.65 4.52 1.29
CA SER A 18 27.48 4.72 2.19
C SER A 18 26.17 5.44 1.79
N LEU A 19 25.05 4.71 1.90
CA LEU A 19 23.64 5.15 1.85
C LEU A 19 23.10 5.49 3.25
N SER A 20 22.47 6.66 3.41
CA SER A 20 21.68 7.05 4.60
C SER A 20 20.18 6.84 4.35
N ALA A 21 19.48 6.32 5.36
CA ALA A 21 18.03 6.15 5.37
C ALA A 21 17.35 7.52 5.46
N SER A 22 16.49 7.84 4.50
CA SER A 22 15.64 9.03 4.55
C SER A 22 14.43 8.80 5.45
N SER A 23 14.11 9.87 6.17
CA SER A 23 13.08 10.04 7.20
C SER A 23 11.67 9.65 6.75
N TYR A 24 11.11 8.59 7.35
CA TYR A 24 9.66 8.46 7.49
C TYR A 24 9.22 9.30 8.70
N TRP A 25 8.44 10.34 8.44
CA TRP A 25 7.63 10.97 9.47
C TRP A 25 6.84 9.89 10.21
N ILE A 26 6.89 9.91 11.54
CA ILE A 26 6.07 9.02 12.37
C ILE A 26 4.61 9.38 12.05
N ALA A 27 3.99 8.61 11.16
CA ALA A 27 2.56 8.71 10.94
C ALA A 27 1.86 8.54 12.31
N PRO A 28 0.76 9.25 12.58
CA PRO A 28 -0.06 8.99 13.76
C PRO A 28 -0.28 7.47 13.89
N TRP A 29 -0.24 6.93 15.11
CA TRP A 29 -0.31 5.48 15.35
C TRP A 29 -1.47 4.79 14.61
N ASP A 30 -2.57 5.50 14.41
CA ASP A 30 -3.73 5.03 13.65
C ASP A 30 -3.43 4.80 12.15
N ASP A 31 -2.66 5.69 11.52
CA ASP A 31 -2.23 5.54 10.11
C ASP A 31 -1.25 4.38 9.95
N TYR A 32 -0.37 4.17 10.92
CA TYR A 32 0.51 3.00 10.92
C TYR A 32 -0.30 1.70 11.02
N LEU A 33 -1.19 1.59 12.00
CA LEU A 33 -2.00 0.38 12.18
C LEU A 33 -2.89 0.10 10.97
N ARG A 34 -3.57 1.12 10.44
CA ARG A 34 -4.34 1.02 9.19
C ARG A 34 -3.47 0.46 8.06
N THR A 35 -2.28 1.02 7.87
CA THR A 35 -1.35 0.57 6.83
C THR A 35 -0.99 -0.91 7.01
N GLN A 36 -0.70 -1.35 8.23
CA GLN A 36 -0.35 -2.74 8.52
C GLN A 36 -1.51 -3.71 8.22
N LEU A 37 -2.74 -3.36 8.61
CA LEU A 37 -3.92 -4.18 8.30
C LEU A 37 -4.18 -4.24 6.79
N THR A 38 -4.00 -3.13 6.07
CA THR A 38 -4.18 -3.10 4.62
C THR A 38 -3.10 -3.88 3.87
N LEU A 39 -1.83 -3.80 4.27
CA LEU A 39 -0.76 -4.65 3.72
C LEU A 39 -1.09 -6.13 3.91
N ARG A 40 -1.66 -6.49 5.07
CA ARG A 40 -2.09 -7.86 5.35
C ARG A 40 -3.28 -8.31 4.49
N LEU A 41 -4.18 -7.41 4.12
CA LEU A 41 -5.24 -7.68 3.16
C LEU A 41 -4.68 -7.89 1.75
N LEU A 42 -3.75 -7.03 1.33
CA LEU A 42 -3.11 -7.09 0.01
C LEU A 42 -2.35 -8.40 -0.19
N SER A 43 -1.72 -8.93 0.86
CA SER A 43 -0.94 -10.17 0.81
C SER A 43 -1.73 -11.43 0.53
N LYS A 44 -3.06 -11.38 0.70
CA LYS A 44 -3.96 -12.49 0.45
C LYS A 44 -4.45 -12.54 -1.01
N ASP A 45 -4.27 -11.46 -1.76
CA ASP A 45 -4.89 -11.30 -3.07
C ASP A 45 -3.88 -11.12 -4.23
N SER A 46 -2.65 -10.69 -3.94
CA SER A 46 -1.63 -10.45 -4.96
C SER A 46 -0.20 -10.73 -4.48
N VAL A 47 0.66 -11.19 -5.41
CA VAL A 47 2.10 -11.41 -5.15
C VAL A 47 2.78 -10.10 -4.71
N ARG A 48 2.39 -8.97 -5.32
CA ARG A 48 2.87 -7.65 -4.90
C ARG A 48 2.52 -7.37 -3.45
N GLY A 49 1.26 -7.59 -3.06
CA GLY A 49 0.82 -7.41 -1.68
C GLY A 49 1.53 -8.35 -0.72
N TRP A 50 1.80 -9.60 -1.14
CA TRP A 50 2.56 -10.55 -0.34
C TRP A 50 3.99 -10.07 -0.11
N PHE A 51 4.63 -9.56 -1.17
CA PHE A 51 5.96 -8.99 -1.08
C PHE A 51 5.98 -7.76 -0.17
N GLU A 52 5.01 -6.85 -0.30
CA GLU A 52 4.89 -5.65 0.55
C GLU A 52 4.66 -6.02 2.04
N ASP A 53 3.79 -7.00 2.35
CA ASP A 53 3.59 -7.50 3.72
C ASP A 53 4.85 -8.21 4.28
N SER A 54 5.55 -8.97 3.43
CA SER A 54 6.76 -9.70 3.81
C SER A 54 7.97 -8.80 4.07
N THR A 55 7.96 -7.58 3.51
CA THR A 55 9.07 -6.62 3.64
C THR A 55 8.76 -5.42 4.54
N ASN A 56 7.50 -5.02 4.66
CA ASN A 56 7.07 -3.83 5.42
C ASN A 56 5.87 -4.06 6.36
N GLY A 57 5.25 -5.24 6.30
CA GLY A 57 4.02 -5.55 7.02
C GLY A 57 4.20 -6.51 8.20
N HIS A 58 3.16 -7.30 8.45
CA HIS A 58 3.14 -8.30 9.52
C HIS A 58 4.16 -9.43 9.25
N GLY A 59 4.33 -9.83 7.99
CA GLY A 59 5.35 -10.82 7.60
C GLY A 59 6.77 -10.36 7.95
N ALA A 60 7.09 -9.08 7.68
CA ALA A 60 8.36 -8.48 8.06
C ALA A 60 8.57 -8.47 9.59
N TYR A 61 7.52 -8.13 10.33
CA TYR A 61 7.54 -8.17 11.79
C TYR A 61 7.90 -9.57 12.32
N LEU A 62 7.25 -10.63 11.85
CA LEU A 62 7.56 -12.00 12.28
C LEU A 62 9.01 -12.38 11.97
N LYS A 63 9.51 -11.97 10.80
CA LYS A 63 10.89 -12.20 10.42
C LYS A 63 11.87 -11.49 11.36
N ILE A 64 11.59 -10.25 11.76
CA ILE A 64 12.41 -9.52 12.73
C ILE A 64 12.40 -10.22 14.11
N GLN A 65 11.26 -10.74 14.57
CA GLN A 65 11.19 -11.48 15.83
C GLN A 65 12.02 -12.77 15.78
N GLU A 66 11.93 -13.50 14.68
CA GLU A 66 12.76 -14.68 14.43
C GLU A 66 14.26 -14.34 14.50
N VAL A 67 14.69 -13.29 13.79
CA VAL A 67 16.10 -12.83 13.79
C VAL A 67 16.56 -12.44 15.19
N LYS A 68 15.73 -11.71 15.96
CA LYS A 68 16.02 -11.35 17.35
C LYS A 68 16.20 -12.58 18.23
N ARG A 69 15.31 -13.57 18.11
CA ARG A 69 15.40 -14.83 18.86
C ARG A 69 16.67 -15.58 18.51
N VAL A 70 16.99 -15.71 17.22
CA VAL A 70 18.22 -16.40 16.75
C VAL A 70 19.46 -15.72 17.32
N ALA A 71 19.56 -14.39 17.22
CA ALA A 71 20.69 -13.63 17.75
C ALA A 71 20.89 -13.83 19.26
N ALA A 72 19.81 -14.02 20.02
CA ALA A 72 19.86 -14.27 21.46
C ALA A 72 20.14 -15.73 21.86
N THR A 73 19.96 -16.69 20.94
CA THR A 73 19.95 -18.13 21.29
C THR A 73 21.01 -18.98 20.56
N SER A 74 21.55 -18.53 19.42
CA SER A 74 22.51 -19.31 18.65
C SER A 74 23.47 -18.45 17.84
N VAL A 75 24.76 -18.50 18.20
CA VAL A 75 25.85 -17.84 17.45
C VAL A 75 26.01 -18.43 16.04
N LEU A 76 25.82 -19.75 15.89
CA LEU A 76 25.96 -20.42 14.60
C LEU A 76 24.86 -19.98 13.63
N GLU A 77 23.60 -19.97 14.06
CA GLU A 77 22.48 -19.53 13.23
C GLU A 77 22.55 -18.03 12.93
N TRP A 78 23.02 -17.21 13.87
CA TRP A 78 23.29 -15.80 13.62
C TRP A 78 24.32 -15.59 12.50
N ARG A 79 25.41 -16.38 12.47
CA ARG A 79 26.38 -16.33 11.37
C ARG A 79 25.74 -16.68 10.03
N GLN A 80 24.80 -17.62 10.00
CA GLN A 80 24.07 -17.97 8.77
C GLN A 80 23.19 -16.80 8.27
N ILE A 81 22.55 -16.08 9.18
CA ILE A 81 21.80 -14.85 8.82
C ILE A 81 22.75 -13.80 8.21
N LEU A 82 23.92 -13.59 8.80
CA LEU A 82 24.91 -12.65 8.26
C LEU A 82 25.37 -13.02 6.86
N ILE A 83 25.58 -14.32 6.58
CA ILE A 83 25.93 -14.81 5.25
C ILE A 83 24.82 -14.46 4.25
N ARG A 84 23.56 -14.77 4.57
CA ARG A 84 22.40 -14.45 3.72
C ARG A 84 22.23 -12.95 3.46
N LEU A 85 22.48 -12.11 4.47
CA LEU A 85 22.43 -10.65 4.29
C LEU A 85 23.51 -10.16 3.31
N ARG A 86 24.70 -10.77 3.31
CA ARG A 86 25.77 -10.46 2.34
C ARG A 86 25.41 -10.94 0.94
N GLU A 87 24.75 -12.10 0.82
CA GLU A 87 24.22 -12.59 -0.46
C GLU A 87 23.17 -11.61 -1.01
N ILE A 88 22.20 -11.20 -0.20
CA ILE A 88 21.18 -10.20 -0.59
C ILE A 88 21.85 -8.89 -1.01
N TYR A 89 22.84 -8.42 -0.26
CA TYR A 89 23.60 -7.22 -0.62
C TYR A 89 24.22 -7.33 -2.01
N GLY A 90 24.84 -8.46 -2.35
CA GLY A 90 25.42 -8.71 -3.67
C GLY A 90 24.38 -8.82 -4.80
N LEU A 91 23.13 -9.16 -4.49
CA LEU A 91 22.03 -9.20 -5.45
C LEU A 91 21.41 -7.81 -5.71
N VAL A 92 21.31 -6.98 -4.68
CA VAL A 92 20.63 -5.67 -4.73
C VAL A 92 21.58 -4.55 -5.12
N VAL A 93 22.76 -4.48 -4.51
CA VAL A 93 23.73 -3.41 -4.74
C VAL A 93 24.65 -3.80 -5.88
N ARG A 94 24.25 -3.42 -7.10
CA ARG A 94 25.01 -3.68 -8.34
C ARG A 94 24.75 -2.61 -9.40
N ALA A 95 25.69 -2.44 -10.32
CA ALA A 95 25.56 -1.46 -11.41
C ALA A 95 24.48 -1.88 -12.42
N GLY A 96 24.39 -3.18 -12.73
CA GLY A 96 23.41 -3.71 -13.68
C GLY A 96 21.98 -3.50 -13.19
N GLY A 97 21.20 -2.69 -13.91
CA GLY A 97 19.82 -2.33 -13.57
C GLY A 97 19.69 -1.17 -12.58
N ALA A 98 20.78 -0.52 -12.18
CA ALA A 98 20.72 0.69 -11.37
C ALA A 98 20.11 1.85 -12.17
N SER A 99 19.36 2.72 -11.49
CA SER A 99 18.84 3.96 -12.06
C SER A 99 18.99 5.06 -11.03
N ILE A 100 19.53 6.21 -11.44
CA ILE A 100 19.81 7.34 -10.55
C ILE A 100 19.04 8.56 -11.06
N SER A 101 18.29 9.21 -10.17
CA SER A 101 17.56 10.44 -10.46
C SER A 101 18.20 11.61 -9.73
N LEU A 102 18.57 12.66 -10.47
CA LEU A 102 19.08 13.91 -9.91
C LEU A 102 18.03 15.01 -10.07
N VAL A 103 17.75 15.72 -8.97
CA VAL A 103 16.78 16.81 -8.93
C VAL A 103 17.48 18.04 -8.38
N GLY A 104 17.59 19.09 -9.19
CA GLY A 104 18.27 20.32 -8.82
C GLY A 104 18.27 21.32 -9.98
N ASP A 105 18.80 22.51 -9.73
CA ASP A 105 19.10 23.44 -10.81
C ASP A 105 20.30 22.97 -11.66
N ASN A 106 20.53 23.65 -12.78
CA ASN A 106 21.63 23.28 -13.69
C ASN A 106 23.00 23.32 -13.02
N ALA A 107 23.25 24.27 -12.11
CA ALA A 107 24.54 24.41 -11.45
C ALA A 107 24.78 23.24 -10.49
N THR A 108 23.77 22.84 -9.73
CA THR A 108 23.78 21.72 -8.79
C THR A 108 23.94 20.39 -9.52
N ILE A 109 23.19 20.19 -10.61
CA ILE A 109 23.33 18.97 -11.42
C ILE A 109 24.74 18.91 -12.03
N SER A 110 25.23 20.02 -12.59
CA SER A 110 26.56 20.05 -13.21
C SER A 110 27.67 19.76 -12.19
N SER A 111 27.57 20.31 -10.97
CA SER A 111 28.56 20.07 -9.91
C SER A 111 28.48 18.67 -9.31
N ALA A 112 27.29 18.06 -9.26
CA ALA A 112 27.09 16.70 -8.75
C ALA A 112 27.36 15.59 -9.78
N SER A 113 27.32 15.90 -11.08
CA SER A 113 27.37 14.91 -12.16
C SER A 113 28.61 14.02 -12.09
N GLU A 114 29.79 14.61 -11.86
CA GLU A 114 31.03 13.84 -11.79
C GLU A 114 31.04 12.92 -10.56
N SER A 115 30.63 13.42 -9.39
CA SER A 115 30.53 12.60 -8.17
C SER A 115 29.52 11.46 -8.30
N VAL A 116 28.38 11.71 -8.95
CA VAL A 116 27.34 10.70 -9.19
C VAL A 116 27.82 9.65 -10.18
N LYS A 117 28.55 10.08 -11.22
CA LYS A 117 29.20 9.18 -12.18
C LYS A 117 30.21 8.28 -11.48
N MET A 118 31.15 8.85 -10.70
CA MET A 118 32.11 8.08 -9.91
C MET A 118 31.41 7.10 -8.96
N PHE A 119 30.30 7.52 -8.32
CA PHE A 119 29.51 6.64 -7.47
C PHE A 119 28.89 5.48 -8.26
N ALA A 120 28.28 5.75 -9.41
CA ALA A 120 27.67 4.72 -10.26
C ALA A 120 28.72 3.71 -10.75
N GLU A 121 29.90 4.19 -11.14
CA GLU A 121 31.06 3.39 -11.56
C GLU A 121 31.64 2.56 -10.40
N SER A 122 31.45 3.00 -9.16
CA SER A 122 31.87 2.25 -7.98
C SER A 122 30.96 1.06 -7.63
N LEU A 123 29.75 0.98 -8.23
CA LEU A 123 28.80 -0.08 -7.91
C LEU A 123 29.31 -1.45 -8.37
N PRO A 124 29.06 -2.54 -7.61
CA PRO A 124 29.54 -3.86 -7.94
C PRO A 124 28.98 -4.36 -9.27
N GLN A 125 29.78 -5.08 -10.05
CA GLN A 125 29.34 -5.73 -11.28
C GLN A 125 29.47 -7.26 -11.18
N PRO A 126 28.75 -7.92 -10.25
CA PRO A 126 28.73 -9.37 -10.22
C PRO A 126 28.11 -9.91 -11.51
N ALA A 127 28.46 -11.14 -11.88
CA ALA A 127 27.77 -11.85 -12.96
C ALA A 127 26.25 -11.74 -12.77
N ALA A 128 25.52 -11.53 -13.86
CA ALA A 128 24.07 -11.55 -13.78
C ALA A 128 23.63 -12.93 -13.27
N PRO A 129 22.70 -13.01 -12.31
CA PRO A 129 22.15 -14.31 -11.93
C PRO A 129 21.57 -14.97 -13.18
N GLU A 130 21.85 -16.27 -13.37
CA GLU A 130 21.44 -17.03 -14.56
C GLU A 130 19.92 -17.00 -14.77
N GLN A 131 19.14 -16.83 -13.68
CA GLN A 131 17.69 -16.76 -13.73
C GLN A 131 17.14 -15.79 -12.68
N ARG A 132 16.12 -15.00 -13.06
CA ARG A 132 15.32 -14.23 -12.11
C ARG A 132 14.29 -15.15 -11.46
N GLN A 133 14.20 -15.12 -10.13
CA GLN A 133 13.17 -15.84 -9.41
C GLN A 133 11.82 -15.13 -9.56
N THR A 134 10.78 -15.89 -9.91
CA THR A 134 9.39 -15.42 -9.92
C THR A 134 8.72 -15.81 -8.62
N TRP A 135 8.26 -14.81 -7.87
CA TRP A 135 7.45 -15.00 -6.67
C TRP A 135 6.02 -15.37 -7.06
N THR A 136 5.44 -16.33 -6.34
CA THR A 136 4.07 -16.83 -6.57
C THR A 136 3.27 -16.96 -5.27
N GLU A 137 3.89 -16.58 -4.15
CA GLU A 137 3.37 -16.75 -2.82
C GLU A 137 2.24 -15.76 -2.52
N LEU A 138 1.27 -16.24 -1.74
CA LEU A 138 0.19 -15.47 -1.15
C LEU A 138 0.01 -15.91 0.30
N CYS A 139 -0.43 -14.99 1.16
CA CYS A 139 -0.88 -15.37 2.50
C CYS A 139 -2.20 -16.13 2.43
N ALA A 140 -2.46 -16.94 3.45
CA ALA A 140 -3.69 -17.72 3.53
C ALA A 140 -4.93 -16.81 3.40
N PRO A 141 -5.90 -17.17 2.54
CA PRO A 141 -7.09 -16.36 2.25
C PRO A 141 -8.14 -16.48 3.36
N VAL A 142 -7.73 -16.23 4.60
CA VAL A 142 -8.56 -16.33 5.81
C VAL A 142 -8.72 -14.96 6.46
N ASN A 143 -9.85 -14.76 7.15
CA ASN A 143 -10.04 -13.58 7.99
C ASN A 143 -9.10 -13.66 9.19
N GLU A 144 -8.56 -12.52 9.62
CA GLU A 144 -7.55 -12.46 10.68
C GLU A 144 -7.86 -11.40 11.73
N SER A 145 -7.47 -11.66 12.98
CA SER A 145 -7.58 -10.71 14.08
C SER A 145 -6.24 -10.55 14.80
N ALA A 146 -5.82 -9.30 15.00
CA ALA A 146 -4.65 -8.93 15.77
C ALA A 146 -5.07 -8.42 17.15
N SER A 147 -4.61 -9.07 18.21
CA SER A 147 -4.84 -8.60 19.59
C SER A 147 -3.76 -7.58 19.96
N MET A 148 -4.17 -6.35 20.27
CA MET A 148 -3.29 -5.21 20.54
C MET A 148 -3.81 -4.39 21.71
N PRO A 149 -2.97 -3.70 22.50
CA PRO A 149 -3.38 -2.89 23.64
C PRO A 149 -4.02 -1.57 23.18
N LEU A 150 -5.17 -1.68 22.53
CA LEU A 150 -5.97 -0.58 22.01
C LEU A 150 -7.17 -0.35 22.93
N LEU A 151 -7.74 0.85 22.87
CA LEU A 151 -9.02 1.17 23.56
C LEU A 151 -10.24 0.96 22.64
N VAL A 152 -9.99 0.92 21.34
CA VAL A 152 -10.97 0.93 20.25
C VAL A 152 -10.47 -0.01 19.15
N TYR A 153 -11.33 -0.31 18.18
CA TYR A 153 -11.03 -1.23 17.09
C TYR A 153 -10.46 -0.50 15.88
N SER A 154 -9.72 -1.26 15.06
CA SER A 154 -9.43 -0.88 13.68
C SER A 154 -9.91 -1.99 12.77
N ASN A 155 -10.77 -1.65 11.83
CA ASN A 155 -11.40 -2.62 10.95
C ASN A 155 -10.88 -2.42 9.53
N SER A 156 -10.60 -3.51 8.84
CA SER A 156 -10.24 -3.46 7.43
C SER A 156 -10.86 -4.62 6.68
N ARG A 157 -11.47 -4.33 5.52
CA ARG A 157 -12.03 -5.33 4.62
C ARG A 157 -11.60 -5.02 3.20
N SER A 158 -11.13 -6.03 2.49
CA SER A 158 -10.83 -5.89 1.07
C SER A 158 -11.82 -6.64 0.20
N ARG A 159 -11.99 -6.19 -1.04
CA ARG A 159 -12.69 -6.85 -2.13
C ARG A 159 -11.93 -6.59 -3.43
N ASN A 160 -11.97 -7.49 -4.41
CA ASN A 160 -11.29 -7.28 -5.69
C ASN A 160 -12.30 -7.01 -6.80
N VAL A 161 -12.39 -5.75 -7.23
CA VAL A 161 -13.38 -5.31 -8.22
C VAL A 161 -13.08 -5.87 -9.62
N TYR A 162 -11.82 -6.17 -9.95
CA TYR A 162 -11.45 -6.82 -11.21
C TYR A 162 -11.94 -8.26 -11.27
N LYS A 163 -11.85 -9.00 -10.15
CA LYS A 163 -12.45 -10.35 -10.03
C LYS A 163 -13.98 -10.30 -10.15
N GLY A 164 -14.60 -9.15 -9.87
CA GLY A 164 -16.02 -8.87 -10.11
C GLY A 164 -16.38 -8.52 -11.54
N GLY A 165 -15.40 -8.40 -12.45
CA GLY A 165 -15.57 -8.11 -13.88
C GLY A 165 -15.43 -6.64 -14.27
N TRP A 166 -15.07 -5.75 -13.35
CA TRP A 166 -14.76 -4.35 -13.70
C TRP A 166 -13.37 -4.24 -14.32
N GLN A 167 -13.19 -3.30 -15.25
CA GLN A 167 -11.90 -3.04 -15.89
C GLN A 167 -11.33 -1.72 -15.37
N ALA A 168 -10.00 -1.65 -15.27
CA ALA A 168 -9.30 -0.45 -14.84
C ALA A 168 -9.76 0.77 -15.66
N SER A 169 -10.12 1.85 -14.97
CA SER A 169 -10.56 3.11 -15.55
C SER A 169 -10.31 4.25 -14.57
N GLY A 170 -9.95 5.43 -15.09
CA GLY A 170 -9.80 6.66 -14.33
C GLY A 170 -11.05 7.11 -13.58
N SER A 171 -12.23 6.63 -13.95
CA SER A 171 -13.48 6.86 -13.21
C SER A 171 -13.39 6.48 -11.73
N VAL A 172 -12.54 5.49 -11.40
CA VAL A 172 -12.32 5.06 -10.01
C VAL A 172 -11.85 6.17 -9.08
N TYR A 173 -11.12 7.17 -9.58
CA TYR A 173 -10.67 8.28 -8.74
C TYR A 173 -11.86 9.13 -8.27
N VAL A 174 -12.86 9.32 -9.12
CA VAL A 174 -14.10 10.04 -8.78
C VAL A 174 -15.00 9.16 -7.91
N ILE A 175 -15.10 7.87 -8.24
CA ILE A 175 -15.89 6.89 -7.49
C ILE A 175 -15.35 6.76 -6.06
N ASN A 176 -14.03 6.71 -5.88
CA ASN A 176 -13.39 6.57 -4.58
C ASN A 176 -13.65 7.78 -3.66
N GLU A 177 -13.72 8.99 -4.20
CA GLU A 177 -14.09 10.20 -3.44
C GLU A 177 -15.52 10.09 -2.88
N VAL A 178 -16.48 9.66 -3.72
CA VAL A 178 -17.87 9.48 -3.31
C VAL A 178 -18.03 8.32 -2.33
N GLN A 179 -17.37 7.19 -2.59
CA GLN A 179 -17.39 6.03 -1.70
C GLN A 179 -16.77 6.35 -0.35
N THR A 180 -15.64 7.05 -0.32
CA THR A 180 -14.98 7.50 0.90
C THR A 180 -15.82 8.49 1.69
N ALA A 181 -16.50 9.44 1.03
CA ALA A 181 -17.41 10.38 1.68
C ALA A 181 -18.60 9.65 2.33
N TRP A 182 -19.18 8.67 1.63
CA TRP A 182 -20.26 7.85 2.14
C TRP A 182 -19.81 6.99 3.34
N ILE A 183 -18.68 6.29 3.22
CA ILE A 183 -18.10 5.53 4.34
C ILE A 183 -17.86 6.41 5.56
N ASN A 184 -17.31 7.62 5.39
CA ASN A 184 -17.12 8.55 6.51
C ASN A 184 -18.46 8.94 7.16
N THR A 185 -19.49 9.18 6.37
CA THR A 185 -20.81 9.53 6.92
C THR A 185 -21.36 8.40 7.78
N ILE A 186 -21.27 7.15 7.31
CA ILE A 186 -21.80 6.00 8.04
C ILE A 186 -20.91 5.62 9.24
N VAL A 187 -19.60 5.51 9.05
CA VAL A 187 -18.69 4.97 10.07
C VAL A 187 -18.23 6.04 11.07
N ARG A 188 -17.85 7.23 10.59
CA ARG A 188 -17.42 8.33 11.47
C ARG A 188 -18.62 9.08 12.05
N SER A 189 -19.47 9.67 11.20
CA SER A 189 -20.49 10.59 11.70
C SER A 189 -21.64 9.89 12.44
N GLN A 190 -22.12 8.75 11.94
CA GLN A 190 -23.25 8.05 12.57
C GLN A 190 -22.81 7.03 13.63
N ARG A 191 -21.59 6.48 13.52
CA ARG A 191 -21.12 5.37 14.37
C ARG A 191 -19.93 5.73 15.25
N HIS A 192 -19.49 6.98 15.21
CA HIS A 192 -18.52 7.57 16.13
C HIS A 192 -17.11 7.00 16.04
N ALA A 193 -16.75 6.37 14.92
CA ALA A 193 -15.33 6.14 14.62
C ALA A 193 -14.63 7.49 14.43
N TYR A 194 -13.32 7.55 14.67
CA TYR A 194 -12.57 8.75 14.33
C TYR A 194 -12.53 8.96 12.82
N GLY A 195 -12.37 7.89 12.04
CA GLY A 195 -12.37 7.98 10.59
C GLY A 195 -12.65 6.67 9.89
N GLY A 196 -13.03 6.78 8.63
CA GLY A 196 -13.15 5.66 7.72
C GLY A 196 -12.81 6.09 6.29
N GLY A 197 -12.57 5.14 5.42
CA GLY A 197 -12.28 5.45 4.03
C GLY A 197 -12.17 4.25 3.13
N THR A 198 -11.88 4.54 1.87
CA THR A 198 -11.64 3.54 0.83
C THR A 198 -10.32 3.83 0.14
N ASP A 199 -9.48 2.80 0.04
CA ASP A 199 -8.23 2.80 -0.72
C ASP A 199 -8.41 1.88 -1.94
N PHE A 200 -8.00 2.35 -3.12
CA PHE A 200 -8.03 1.57 -4.37
C PHE A 200 -6.61 1.30 -4.89
N TYR A 201 -6.32 0.04 -5.16
CA TYR A 201 -5.04 -0.43 -5.65
C TYR A 201 -5.14 -0.81 -7.13
N ALA A 202 -4.92 0.17 -8.01
CA ALA A 202 -5.11 0.01 -9.46
C ALA A 202 -4.34 -1.15 -10.09
N SER A 203 -3.15 -1.49 -9.57
CA SER A 203 -2.34 -2.60 -10.11
C SER A 203 -2.92 -3.99 -9.81
N THR A 204 -3.84 -4.11 -8.84
CA THR A 204 -4.40 -5.40 -8.41
C THR A 204 -5.92 -5.45 -8.50
N GLY A 205 -6.59 -4.29 -8.55
CA GLY A 205 -8.04 -4.18 -8.47
C GLY A 205 -8.58 -4.32 -7.06
N LEU A 206 -7.70 -4.35 -6.06
CA LEU A 206 -8.13 -4.45 -4.68
C LEU A 206 -8.70 -3.11 -4.21
N VAL A 207 -9.84 -3.18 -3.56
CA VAL A 207 -10.50 -2.09 -2.85
C VAL A 207 -10.44 -2.44 -1.38
N ALA A 208 -9.80 -1.60 -0.57
CA ALA A 208 -9.75 -1.77 0.88
C ALA A 208 -10.60 -0.71 1.56
N HIS A 209 -11.61 -1.15 2.31
CA HIS A 209 -12.36 -0.31 3.22
C HIS A 209 -11.74 -0.39 4.60
N VAL A 210 -11.60 0.77 5.23
CA VAL A 210 -10.93 0.87 6.54
C VAL A 210 -11.71 1.77 7.48
N SER A 211 -11.59 1.47 8.77
CA SER A 211 -11.95 2.39 9.85
C SER A 211 -10.94 2.30 10.99
N TRP A 212 -10.72 3.42 11.66
CA TRP A 212 -9.74 3.52 12.76
C TRP A 212 -10.28 4.35 13.91
N ALA A 213 -9.77 4.04 15.09
CA ALA A 213 -10.34 4.44 16.37
C ALA A 213 -11.87 4.27 16.39
N ASP A 214 -12.30 3.08 16.00
CA ASP A 214 -13.69 2.72 15.75
C ASP A 214 -14.28 1.97 16.97
N PRO A 215 -15.39 2.42 17.56
CA PRO A 215 -16.04 1.70 18.66
C PRO A 215 -16.87 0.49 18.18
N ARG A 216 -17.03 0.24 16.88
CA ARG A 216 -17.91 -0.80 16.31
C ARG A 216 -17.17 -1.68 15.30
N ILE A 217 -17.29 -3.00 15.43
CA ILE A 217 -16.75 -3.94 14.42
C ILE A 217 -17.84 -4.25 13.39
N ARG A 218 -18.92 -4.89 13.85
CA ARG A 218 -19.98 -5.42 12.98
C ARG A 218 -20.63 -4.35 12.11
N ALA A 219 -20.92 -3.21 12.72
CA ALA A 219 -21.55 -2.12 11.99
C ALA A 219 -20.63 -1.68 10.84
N SER A 220 -19.36 -1.39 11.12
CA SER A 220 -18.42 -0.90 10.11
C SER A 220 -18.18 -1.90 8.99
N LEU A 221 -18.02 -3.19 9.31
CA LEU A 221 -17.94 -4.25 8.28
C LEU A 221 -19.19 -4.33 7.41
N ARG A 222 -20.37 -4.16 8.00
CA ARG A 222 -21.63 -4.07 7.24
C ARG A 222 -21.67 -2.84 6.35
N ALA A 223 -21.21 -1.68 6.82
CA ALA A 223 -21.12 -0.48 5.96
C ALA A 223 -20.18 -0.72 4.78
N PHE A 224 -19.06 -1.40 4.97
CA PHE A 224 -18.15 -1.73 3.88
C PHE A 224 -18.87 -2.54 2.78
N ASP A 225 -19.69 -3.52 3.16
CA ASP A 225 -20.50 -4.31 2.23
C ASP A 225 -21.63 -3.48 1.57
N GLU A 226 -22.33 -2.68 2.36
CA GLU A 226 -23.41 -1.80 1.90
C GLU A 226 -22.89 -0.72 0.93
N SER A 227 -21.60 -0.35 1.00
CA SER A 227 -21.00 0.63 0.10
C SER A 227 -21.09 0.22 -1.38
N ALA A 228 -21.00 -1.09 -1.66
CA ALA A 228 -21.17 -1.60 -3.02
C ALA A 228 -22.61 -1.40 -3.50
N GLN A 229 -23.59 -1.70 -2.65
CA GLN A 229 -25.02 -1.50 -2.96
C GLN A 229 -25.37 -0.02 -3.10
N TYR A 230 -24.78 0.84 -2.26
CA TYR A 230 -24.93 2.29 -2.37
C TYR A 230 -24.47 2.79 -3.75
N LEU A 231 -23.31 2.35 -4.23
CA LEU A 231 -22.81 2.72 -5.55
C LEU A 231 -23.68 2.14 -6.68
N THR A 232 -24.12 0.88 -6.57
CA THR A 232 -25.02 0.26 -7.55
C THR A 232 -26.35 1.00 -7.67
N ASN A 233 -26.90 1.48 -6.56
CA ASN A 233 -28.18 2.17 -6.50
C ASN A 233 -28.03 3.69 -6.48
N LEU A 234 -26.82 4.21 -6.77
CA LEU A 234 -26.58 5.64 -6.71
C LEU A 234 -27.49 6.35 -7.72
N THR A 235 -28.21 7.35 -7.22
CA THR A 235 -28.97 8.30 -8.02
C THR A 235 -28.43 9.68 -7.71
N GLU A 236 -27.84 10.32 -8.71
CA GLU A 236 -27.28 11.66 -8.57
C GLU A 236 -27.48 12.43 -9.89
N ASN A 237 -27.65 13.74 -9.80
CA ASN A 237 -27.80 14.55 -11.01
C ASN A 237 -26.43 14.78 -11.70
N SER A 238 -26.47 15.00 -13.01
CA SER A 238 -25.26 15.17 -13.82
C SER A 238 -24.43 16.40 -13.43
N GLU A 239 -25.06 17.45 -12.91
CA GLU A 239 -24.37 18.66 -12.47
C GLU A 239 -23.49 18.38 -11.24
N ASN A 240 -24.01 17.64 -10.26
CA ASN A 240 -23.26 17.22 -9.08
C ASN A 240 -22.12 16.28 -9.44
N ILE A 241 -22.32 15.31 -10.34
CA ILE A 241 -21.24 14.46 -10.85
C ILE A 241 -20.15 15.32 -11.51
N THR A 242 -20.53 16.28 -12.34
CA THR A 242 -19.59 17.20 -13.00
C THR A 242 -18.77 18.01 -11.97
N ARG A 243 -19.38 18.47 -10.88
CA ARG A 243 -18.68 19.16 -9.80
C ARG A 243 -17.67 18.26 -9.10
N ILE A 244 -18.03 17.02 -8.81
CA ILE A 244 -17.13 16.03 -8.18
C ILE A 244 -15.97 15.69 -9.12
N VAL A 245 -16.23 15.52 -10.41
CA VAL A 245 -15.18 15.32 -11.44
C VAL A 245 -14.21 16.51 -11.46
N ALA A 246 -14.73 17.75 -11.49
CA ALA A 246 -13.90 18.95 -11.49
C ALA A 246 -13.05 19.05 -10.22
N ALA A 247 -13.61 18.76 -9.04
CA ALA A 247 -12.88 18.73 -7.79
C ALA A 247 -11.79 17.64 -7.77
N THR A 248 -12.10 16.45 -8.28
CA THR A 248 -11.16 15.32 -8.39
C THR A 248 -9.99 15.67 -9.31
N LEU A 249 -10.27 16.28 -10.47
CA LEU A 249 -9.23 16.78 -11.37
C LEU A 249 -8.37 17.84 -10.71
N GLY A 250 -8.98 18.78 -9.98
CA GLY A 250 -8.28 19.82 -9.23
C GLY A 250 -7.25 19.23 -8.26
N LYS A 251 -7.66 18.27 -7.41
CA LYS A 251 -6.76 17.57 -6.47
C LYS A 251 -5.59 16.88 -7.20
N ARG A 252 -5.87 16.24 -8.34
CA ARG A 252 -4.84 15.52 -9.12
C ARG A 252 -3.87 16.46 -9.86
N MET A 253 -4.24 17.72 -10.02
CA MET A 253 -3.46 18.75 -10.70
C MET A 253 -2.77 19.71 -9.72
N GLU A 254 -2.75 19.38 -8.42
CA GLU A 254 -2.04 20.18 -7.44
C GLU A 254 -0.56 20.31 -7.81
N PRO A 255 0.01 21.52 -7.70
CA PRO A 255 1.40 21.75 -8.04
C PRO A 255 2.30 20.95 -7.10
N LEU A 256 3.21 20.18 -7.70
CA LEU A 256 4.21 19.41 -6.97
C LEU A 256 5.41 20.30 -6.63
N THR A 257 6.05 20.03 -5.48
CA THR A 257 7.39 20.54 -5.20
C THR A 257 8.41 19.97 -6.20
N PRO A 258 9.58 20.61 -6.40
CA PRO A 258 10.60 20.08 -7.30
C PRO A 258 11.00 18.62 -7.01
N TYR A 259 11.09 18.26 -5.73
CA TYR A 259 11.39 16.88 -5.31
C TYR A 259 10.28 15.91 -5.70
N GLU A 260 9.03 16.23 -5.43
CA GLU A 260 7.89 15.38 -5.76
C GLU A 260 7.74 15.21 -7.28
N GLU A 261 7.96 16.27 -8.05
CA GLU A 261 7.95 16.21 -9.52
C GLU A 261 9.07 15.28 -10.03
N GLY A 262 10.29 15.45 -9.51
CA GLY A 262 11.43 14.59 -9.86
C GLY A 262 11.18 13.12 -9.51
N PHE A 263 10.68 12.84 -8.30
CA PHE A 263 10.34 11.49 -7.87
C PHE A 263 9.20 10.87 -8.71
N LYS A 264 8.18 11.67 -9.06
CA LYS A 264 7.11 11.23 -9.97
C LYS A 264 7.67 10.86 -11.34
N ARG A 265 8.49 11.73 -11.96
CA ARG A 265 9.12 11.46 -13.27
C ARG A 265 10.02 10.23 -13.23
N PHE A 266 10.73 10.01 -12.13
CA PHE A 266 11.55 8.82 -11.96
C PHE A 266 10.69 7.55 -11.90
N LYS A 267 9.57 7.56 -11.18
CA LYS A 267 8.61 6.44 -11.20
C LYS A 267 8.03 6.23 -12.60
N ASP A 268 7.64 7.30 -13.29
CA ASP A 268 7.12 7.23 -14.67
C ASP A 268 8.14 6.55 -15.59
N PHE A 269 9.42 6.90 -15.49
CA PHE A 269 10.51 6.23 -16.20
C PHE A 269 10.60 4.73 -15.86
N LEU A 270 10.59 4.37 -14.57
CA LEU A 270 10.70 2.98 -14.13
C LEU A 270 9.51 2.10 -14.60
N PHE A 271 8.32 2.69 -14.70
CA PHE A 271 7.10 2.00 -15.10
C PHE A 271 6.71 2.22 -16.58
N ASN A 272 7.57 2.88 -17.36
CA ASN A 272 7.31 3.24 -18.77
C ASN A 272 5.99 4.01 -18.97
N VAL A 273 5.63 4.88 -18.03
CA VAL A 273 4.44 5.74 -18.13
C VAL A 273 4.73 6.91 -19.06
N THR A 274 3.87 7.09 -20.05
CA THR A 274 4.00 8.09 -21.10
C THR A 274 3.04 9.26 -20.87
N ALA A 275 3.27 10.37 -21.60
CA ALA A 275 2.32 11.48 -21.62
C ALA A 275 0.94 11.09 -22.18
N SER A 276 0.89 10.08 -23.07
CA SER A 276 -0.38 9.55 -23.60
C SER A 276 -1.20 8.88 -22.50
N ASP A 277 -0.55 8.11 -21.62
CA ASP A 277 -1.24 7.45 -20.49
C ASP A 277 -1.84 8.48 -19.53
N TYR A 278 -1.15 9.61 -19.31
CA TYR A 278 -1.69 10.73 -18.53
C TYR A 278 -2.91 11.36 -19.20
N GLN A 279 -2.88 11.53 -20.52
CA GLN A 279 -3.98 12.12 -21.26
C GLN A 279 -5.20 11.19 -21.30
N GLU A 280 -4.98 9.89 -21.48
CA GLU A 280 -6.02 8.87 -21.41
C GLU A 280 -6.66 8.86 -20.03
N LEU A 281 -5.85 8.79 -18.96
CA LEU A 281 -6.35 8.84 -17.60
C LEU A 281 -7.16 10.12 -17.31
N TYR A 282 -6.69 11.27 -17.79
CA TYR A 282 -7.41 12.54 -17.66
C TYR A 282 -8.77 12.47 -18.37
N ASN A 283 -8.83 11.93 -19.59
CA ASN A 283 -10.05 11.78 -20.36
C ASN A 283 -11.04 10.82 -19.67
N GLU A 284 -10.57 9.72 -19.10
CA GLU A 284 -11.39 8.79 -18.33
C GLU A 284 -11.98 9.45 -17.08
N VAL A 285 -11.16 10.16 -16.28
CA VAL A 285 -11.66 10.90 -15.11
C VAL A 285 -12.70 11.94 -15.54
N LYS A 286 -12.40 12.71 -16.60
CA LYS A 286 -13.27 13.78 -17.11
C LYS A 286 -14.61 13.26 -17.63
N SER A 287 -14.63 12.05 -18.20
CA SER A 287 -15.84 11.44 -18.79
C SER A 287 -16.66 10.60 -17.81
N THR A 288 -16.28 10.56 -16.53
CA THR A 288 -17.01 9.81 -15.51
C THR A 288 -18.49 10.18 -15.47
N SER A 289 -19.33 9.15 -15.51
CA SER A 289 -20.78 9.23 -15.54
C SER A 289 -21.42 8.43 -14.40
N LEU A 290 -22.72 8.58 -14.18
CA LEU A 290 -23.45 7.80 -13.18
C LEU A 290 -23.35 6.28 -13.43
N LEU A 291 -23.31 5.86 -14.69
CA LEU A 291 -23.21 4.45 -15.07
C LEU A 291 -21.91 3.82 -14.57
N ASP A 292 -20.82 4.58 -14.49
CA ASP A 292 -19.53 4.08 -14.01
C ASP A 292 -19.59 3.71 -12.52
N PHE A 293 -20.26 4.52 -11.69
CA PHE A 293 -20.52 4.21 -10.28
C PHE A 293 -21.32 2.92 -10.13
N GLN A 294 -22.39 2.80 -10.92
CA GLN A 294 -23.31 1.66 -10.85
C GLN A 294 -22.62 0.36 -11.30
N ALA A 295 -21.86 0.42 -12.39
CA ALA A 295 -21.07 -0.70 -12.89
C ALA A 295 -19.97 -1.12 -11.88
N TYR A 296 -19.25 -0.15 -11.30
CA TYR A 296 -18.24 -0.43 -10.28
C TYR A 296 -18.86 -1.05 -9.02
N GLY A 297 -19.96 -0.49 -8.50
CA GLY A 297 -20.66 -1.03 -7.34
C GLY A 297 -21.15 -2.46 -7.58
N ALA A 298 -21.70 -2.73 -8.76
CA ALA A 298 -22.18 -4.06 -9.14
C ALA A 298 -21.05 -5.08 -9.24
N ALA A 299 -19.89 -4.69 -9.78
CA ALA A 299 -18.71 -5.55 -9.81
C ALA A 299 -18.14 -5.79 -8.40
N LEU A 300 -18.07 -4.74 -7.58
CA LEU A 300 -17.58 -4.84 -6.20
C LEU A 300 -18.42 -5.84 -5.38
N ALA A 301 -19.74 -5.80 -5.52
CA ALA A 301 -20.67 -6.71 -4.86
C ALA A 301 -20.48 -8.19 -5.24
N LYS A 302 -20.02 -8.49 -6.46
CA LYS A 302 -19.77 -9.85 -6.94
C LYS A 302 -18.48 -10.48 -6.39
N SER A 303 -17.57 -9.65 -5.88
CA SER A 303 -16.28 -10.13 -5.39
C SER A 303 -16.35 -10.51 -3.90
N SER A 304 -15.77 -11.66 -3.55
CA SER A 304 -15.52 -12.02 -2.16
C SER A 304 -14.32 -11.24 -1.62
N GLY A 305 -14.27 -11.10 -0.30
CA GLY A 305 -13.30 -10.26 0.38
C GLY A 305 -12.64 -10.91 1.58
N PHE A 306 -11.56 -10.30 2.05
CA PHE A 306 -10.88 -10.67 3.29
C PHE A 306 -11.11 -9.61 4.34
N THR A 307 -11.15 -10.02 5.61
CA THR A 307 -11.27 -9.11 6.75
C THR A 307 -10.06 -9.27 7.65
N VAL A 308 -9.42 -8.16 8.00
CA VAL A 308 -8.37 -8.11 9.02
C VAL A 308 -8.75 -7.03 10.02
N ILE A 309 -8.80 -7.37 11.30
CA ILE A 309 -9.17 -6.44 12.37
C ILE A 309 -8.07 -6.37 13.44
N ALA A 310 -7.96 -5.23 14.10
CA ALA A 310 -7.21 -5.09 15.33
C ALA A 310 -8.17 -4.83 16.50
N VAL A 311 -7.98 -5.59 17.58
CA VAL A 311 -8.89 -5.59 18.73
C VAL A 311 -8.12 -5.51 20.05
N PRO A 312 -8.69 -4.86 21.09
CA PRO A 312 -8.19 -4.94 22.46
C PRO A 312 -8.03 -6.40 22.93
N PRO A 313 -7.11 -6.69 23.87
CA PRO A 313 -6.96 -8.02 24.47
C PRO A 313 -8.20 -8.50 25.23
N PHE A 314 -8.92 -7.56 25.81
CA PHE A 314 -10.19 -7.78 26.48
C PHE A 314 -11.26 -7.24 25.56
N ILE A 315 -11.74 -8.09 24.67
CA ILE A 315 -12.86 -7.72 23.83
C ILE A 315 -14.09 -7.75 24.72
N ARG A 316 -14.93 -6.70 24.67
CA ARG A 316 -16.24 -6.79 25.29
C ARG A 316 -16.99 -7.94 24.60
N ASP A 317 -17.52 -8.87 25.39
CA ASP A 317 -18.12 -10.13 24.90
C ASP A 317 -19.23 -9.91 23.85
N ASP A 318 -19.78 -8.71 23.75
CA ASP A 318 -20.83 -8.28 22.82
C ASP A 318 -20.35 -7.92 21.40
N GLU A 319 -19.09 -7.51 21.21
CA GLU A 319 -18.52 -7.13 19.90
C GLU A 319 -17.48 -8.16 19.39
N ALA A 320 -16.85 -8.96 20.27
CA ALA A 320 -15.85 -9.98 19.93
C ALA A 320 -16.39 -11.20 19.20
N SER A 321 -17.59 -11.59 19.62
CA SER A 321 -18.34 -12.74 19.15
C SER A 321 -19.08 -12.44 17.83
N ALA A 322 -18.91 -11.22 17.29
CA ALA A 322 -19.90 -10.55 16.45
C ALA A 322 -19.58 -10.55 14.94
N GLU A 323 -19.54 -11.75 14.37
CA GLU A 323 -20.02 -12.15 13.03
C GLU A 323 -19.64 -13.64 12.95
N PRO A 324 -20.46 -14.57 13.45
CA PRO A 324 -20.11 -16.00 13.51
C PRO A 324 -19.74 -16.61 12.14
N SER A 325 -20.14 -15.94 11.06
CA SER A 325 -19.76 -16.19 9.66
C SER A 325 -18.28 -15.93 9.37
N LEU A 326 -17.63 -15.01 10.09
CA LEU A 326 -16.25 -14.60 9.91
C LEU A 326 -15.37 -15.30 10.94
N ASN A 327 -15.06 -16.58 10.72
CA ASN A 327 -14.05 -17.26 11.52
C ASN A 327 -12.69 -16.53 11.38
N PHE A 328 -12.21 -15.92 12.48
CA PHE A 328 -10.94 -15.18 12.50
C PHE A 328 -9.77 -16.05 12.98
N THR A 329 -8.70 -16.08 12.19
CA THR A 329 -7.41 -16.63 12.59
C THR A 329 -6.64 -15.58 13.39
N LYS A 330 -6.13 -15.93 14.57
CA LYS A 330 -5.38 -14.99 15.40
C LYS A 330 -3.99 -14.74 14.82
N LEU A 331 -3.65 -13.48 14.56
CA LEU A 331 -2.30 -13.07 14.22
C LEU A 331 -1.41 -13.05 15.46
N GLU A 332 -0.15 -13.44 15.28
CA GLU A 332 0.85 -13.28 16.32
C GLU A 332 1.17 -11.79 16.49
N THR A 333 1.11 -11.27 17.71
CA THR A 333 1.39 -9.86 18.00
C THR A 333 2.46 -9.75 19.07
N PRO A 334 3.18 -8.61 19.16
CA PRO A 334 4.26 -8.44 20.15
C PRO A 334 3.76 -8.47 21.59
N TYR A 335 2.45 -8.35 21.81
CA TYR A 335 1.84 -8.27 23.12
C TYR A 335 1.38 -9.65 23.57
N ARG A 336 2.21 -10.31 24.40
CA ARG A 336 1.77 -11.44 25.21
C ARG A 336 1.14 -10.91 26.49
N PHE A 337 -0.18 -10.85 26.52
CA PHE A 337 -0.91 -10.55 27.75
C PHE A 337 -0.78 -11.75 28.70
N ARG A 338 -0.02 -11.59 29.79
CA ARG A 338 -0.14 -12.47 30.96
C ARG A 338 -1.28 -11.92 31.80
N TYR A 339 -2.37 -12.66 31.87
CA TYR A 339 -3.42 -12.41 32.85
C TYR A 339 -2.89 -12.88 34.20
N ASP A 340 -2.42 -11.96 35.04
CA ASP A 340 -2.36 -12.21 36.47
C ASP A 340 -3.76 -11.93 37.01
N GLY A 341 -4.54 -12.97 37.31
CA GLY A 341 -5.93 -12.84 37.76
C GLY A 341 -6.06 -12.21 39.15
N ARG A 342 -5.66 -10.94 39.29
CA ARG A 342 -5.76 -10.11 40.48
C ARG A 342 -6.61 -8.87 40.21
#